data_AF-A0A209A3P7-F1
#
_entry.id   AF-A0A209A3P7-F1
#
_cell.length_a   1.000
_cell.length_b   1.000
_cell.length_c   1.000
_cell.angle_alpha   90.00
_cell.angle_beta   90.00
_cell.angle_gamma   90.00
#
_symmetry.space_group_name_H-M   'P 1'
#
loop_
_entity.id
_entity.type
_entity.pdbx_description
1 polymer ?
#
loop_
_entity_poly.entity_id
_entity_poly.type
_entity_poly.pdbx_seq_one_letter_code
_entity_poly.pdbx_strand_id
1 'polypeptide(L)'
;MKKVTLALLAVAALAPTAASAHQAGDYIFRAGTATVRPNTGSDDVLGYGSFKADNNTQLGLTFSYLITDNIGVELLAATPFRHKIGLEATGTIAEVKQLPPTLMAQYYFRDKQDKLRPYLGIGLNYTTFFDEKFNNTGQGAGLTDLSVKDSWGIAGQAGMDYMVSENWMLNMSVWWINIETDVKFKQNGQEHSINTRLDPWVFMFGAGYRF
;
A
#
# COMPACT_ATOMS: atom_id res chain seq x y z
N MET A 1 -19.74 4.50 -14.73
CA MET A 1 -18.40 4.69 -14.12
C MET A 1 -17.83 6.11 -14.28
N LYS A 2 -18.19 6.93 -15.29
CA LYS A 2 -17.67 8.32 -15.43
C LYS A 2 -18.30 9.39 -14.52
N LYS A 3 -19.46 9.13 -13.90
CA LYS A 3 -20.20 10.13 -13.10
C LYS A 3 -19.74 10.22 -11.64
N VAL A 4 -19.10 9.17 -11.12
CA VAL A 4 -18.60 9.14 -9.73
C VAL A 4 -17.30 9.94 -9.60
N THR A 5 -16.45 9.91 -10.63
CA THR A 5 -15.19 10.67 -10.69
C THR A 5 -15.41 12.19 -10.68
N LEU A 6 -16.51 12.67 -11.27
CA LEU A 6 -16.82 14.11 -11.32
C LEU A 6 -17.38 14.64 -9.98
N ALA A 7 -18.09 13.79 -9.22
CA ALA A 7 -18.70 14.20 -7.95
C ALA A 7 -17.64 14.43 -6.86
N LEU A 8 -16.56 13.65 -6.85
CA LEU A 8 -15.43 13.81 -5.92
C LEU A 8 -14.63 15.11 -6.17
N LEU A 9 -14.56 15.56 -7.43
CA LEU A 9 -13.91 16.83 -7.80
C LEU A 9 -14.75 18.07 -7.43
N ALA A 10 -16.07 17.95 -7.43
CA ALA A 10 -16.97 19.08 -7.19
C ALA A 10 -17.09 19.44 -5.69
N VAL A 11 -16.92 18.48 -4.78
CA VAL A 11 -16.98 18.72 -3.32
C VAL A 11 -15.73 19.45 -2.82
N ALA A 12 -14.59 19.33 -3.52
CA ALA A 12 -13.34 19.99 -3.18
C ALA A 12 -13.35 21.53 -3.39
N ALA A 13 -14.35 22.08 -4.09
CA ALA A 13 -14.39 23.48 -4.48
C ALA A 13 -15.08 24.42 -3.48
N LEU A 14 -15.59 23.92 -2.34
CA LEU A 14 -16.47 24.68 -1.44
C LEU A 14 -16.00 24.77 0.03
N ALA A 15 -14.75 24.41 0.34
CA ALA A 15 -14.25 24.50 1.72
C ALA A 15 -13.67 25.90 2.06
N PRO A 16 -14.01 26.49 3.22
CA PRO A 16 -13.48 27.79 3.64
C PRO A 16 -12.00 27.71 4.05
N THR A 17 -11.18 28.57 3.45
CA THR A 17 -9.75 28.72 3.76
C THR A 17 -9.54 29.43 5.10
N ALA A 18 -9.41 28.67 6.19
CA ALA A 18 -8.91 29.18 7.46
C ALA A 18 -7.44 28.76 7.66
N ALA A 19 -6.57 29.73 7.93
CA ALA A 19 -5.14 29.54 8.08
C ALA A 19 -4.80 28.69 9.32
N SER A 20 -4.38 27.45 9.07
CA SER A 20 -3.69 26.53 10.01
C SER A 20 -2.83 25.55 9.18
N ALA A 21 -2.06 24.65 9.78
CA ALA A 21 -1.31 23.60 9.07
C ALA A 21 -2.17 22.33 8.91
N HIS A 22 -2.76 21.84 10.01
CA HIS A 22 -3.93 20.96 9.97
C HIS A 22 -4.88 21.26 11.15
N GLN A 23 -6.17 21.35 10.89
CA GLN A 23 -7.21 21.58 11.90
C GLN A 23 -8.35 20.57 11.73
N ALA A 24 -9.18 20.44 12.76
CA ALA A 24 -10.40 19.64 12.69
C ALA A 24 -11.26 20.04 11.48
N GLY A 25 -11.68 19.05 10.70
CA GLY A 25 -12.48 19.23 9.48
C GLY A 25 -11.68 19.30 8.18
N ASP A 26 -10.36 19.43 8.23
CA ASP A 26 -9.52 19.50 7.03
C ASP A 26 -9.52 18.17 6.26
N TYR A 27 -9.59 18.27 4.92
CA TYR A 27 -9.36 17.15 4.02
C TYR A 27 -7.96 17.26 3.42
N ILE A 28 -7.14 16.22 3.56
CA ILE A 28 -5.80 16.18 2.99
C ILE A 28 -5.75 15.13 1.91
N PHE A 29 -5.37 15.55 0.70
CA PHE A 29 -5.09 14.65 -0.40
C PHE A 29 -3.60 14.64 -0.67
N ARG A 30 -2.98 13.46 -0.70
CA ARG A 30 -1.55 13.31 -1.02
C ARG A 30 -1.37 12.43 -2.24
N ALA A 31 -0.43 12.82 -3.10
CA ALA A 31 -0.04 12.04 -4.26
C ALA A 31 1.49 11.98 -4.36
N GLY A 32 2.02 10.80 -4.65
CA GLY A 32 3.46 10.60 -4.66
C GLY A 32 3.90 9.24 -5.14
N THR A 33 5.18 8.97 -5.00
CA THR A 33 5.74 7.64 -5.25
C THR A 33 5.57 6.78 -4.02
N ALA A 34 4.95 5.61 -4.16
CA ALA A 34 4.88 4.59 -3.13
C ALA A 34 5.71 3.39 -3.59
N THR A 35 6.74 3.05 -2.82
CA THR A 35 7.64 1.91 -3.09
C THR A 35 7.36 0.81 -2.10
N VAL A 36 6.82 -0.31 -2.59
CA VAL A 36 6.60 -1.52 -1.79
C VAL A 36 7.87 -2.36 -1.85
N ARG A 37 8.43 -2.64 -0.67
CA ARG A 37 9.57 -3.54 -0.48
C ARG A 37 9.15 -4.73 0.36
N PRO A 38 8.81 -5.87 -0.28
CA PRO A 38 8.46 -7.09 0.43
C PRO A 38 9.64 -7.58 1.29
N ASN A 39 9.37 -7.92 2.54
CA ASN A 39 10.31 -8.66 3.37
C ASN A 39 9.89 -10.14 3.36
N THR A 40 9.90 -10.74 2.16
CA THR A 40 9.31 -12.06 1.93
C THR A 40 9.99 -13.15 2.76
N GLY A 41 9.18 -13.89 3.51
CA GLY A 41 9.53 -15.17 4.11
C GLY A 41 8.42 -16.19 3.84
N SER A 42 8.75 -17.34 3.28
CA SER A 42 7.83 -18.46 3.10
C SER A 42 8.41 -19.74 3.70
N ASP A 43 7.54 -20.72 3.93
CA ASP A 43 7.98 -22.10 4.12
C ASP A 43 8.76 -22.60 2.89
N ASP A 44 9.52 -23.68 3.07
CA ASP A 44 10.33 -24.28 2.02
C ASP A 44 9.45 -24.77 0.87
N VAL A 45 9.73 -24.25 -0.33
CA VAL A 45 8.98 -24.58 -1.53
C VAL A 45 9.64 -25.81 -2.15
N LEU A 46 9.19 -27.00 -1.72
CA LEU A 46 9.57 -28.29 -2.33
C LEU A 46 11.08 -28.59 -2.33
N GLY A 47 11.83 -28.13 -1.34
CA GLY A 47 13.29 -28.30 -1.24
C GLY A 47 14.11 -27.21 -1.94
N TYR A 48 13.45 -26.18 -2.50
CA TYR A 48 14.11 -25.11 -3.28
C TYR A 48 14.24 -23.79 -2.53
N GLY A 49 13.92 -23.74 -1.23
CA GLY A 49 13.99 -22.54 -0.40
C GLY A 49 12.71 -21.69 -0.45
N SER A 50 12.81 -20.45 0.00
CA SER A 50 11.66 -19.53 0.14
C SER A 50 11.42 -18.67 -1.10
N PHE A 51 10.16 -18.24 -1.29
CA PHE A 51 9.80 -17.29 -2.34
C PHE A 51 10.45 -15.92 -2.12
N LYS A 52 10.94 -15.32 -3.22
CA LYS A 52 11.40 -13.92 -3.26
C LYS A 52 10.49 -13.10 -4.16
N ALA A 53 10.08 -11.93 -3.69
CA ALA A 53 9.36 -10.93 -4.48
C ALA A 53 10.21 -9.67 -4.66
N ASP A 54 10.14 -9.05 -5.84
CA ASP A 54 10.85 -7.81 -6.14
C ASP A 54 10.15 -6.56 -5.60
N ASN A 55 10.93 -5.49 -5.49
CA ASN A 55 10.42 -4.17 -5.11
C ASN A 55 9.67 -3.54 -6.28
N ASN A 56 8.58 -2.84 -6.00
CA ASN A 56 7.82 -2.13 -7.04
C ASN A 56 7.40 -0.73 -6.57
N THR A 57 7.63 0.26 -7.42
CA THR A 57 7.25 1.66 -7.17
C THR A 57 6.09 2.04 -8.07
N GLN A 58 5.04 2.59 -7.47
CA GLN A 58 3.81 2.99 -8.14
C GLN A 58 3.38 4.38 -7.68
N LEU A 59 2.34 4.92 -8.32
CA LEU A 59 1.66 6.12 -7.84
C LEU A 59 0.83 5.74 -6.60
N GLY A 60 1.19 6.33 -5.45
CA GLY A 60 0.45 6.25 -4.20
C GLY A 60 -0.40 7.50 -4.00
N LEU A 61 -1.61 7.28 -3.52
CA LEU A 61 -2.59 8.32 -3.19
C LEU A 61 -3.07 8.11 -1.76
N THR A 62 -3.04 9.14 -0.92
CA THR A 62 -3.72 9.08 0.37
C THR A 62 -4.78 10.15 0.48
N PHE A 63 -5.87 9.78 1.14
CA PHE A 63 -6.95 10.69 1.49
C PHE A 63 -7.12 10.67 3.00
N SER A 64 -6.86 11.78 3.66
CA SER A 64 -7.05 11.94 5.10
C SER A 64 -8.16 12.92 5.42
N TYR A 65 -8.87 12.64 6.50
CA TYR A 65 -9.81 13.55 7.13
C TYR A 65 -9.41 13.75 8.59
N LEU A 66 -9.16 15.01 9.00
CA LEU A 66 -8.88 15.32 10.39
C LEU A 66 -10.17 15.45 11.19
N ILE A 67 -10.37 14.52 12.13
CA ILE A 67 -11.49 14.55 13.07
C ILE A 67 -11.24 15.62 14.12
N THR A 68 -10.00 15.77 14.57
CA THR A 68 -9.55 16.82 15.50
C THR A 68 -8.27 17.47 14.99
N ASP A 69 -7.74 18.48 15.69
CA ASP A 69 -6.47 19.12 15.34
C ASP A 69 -5.27 18.14 15.32
N ASN A 70 -5.40 16.96 15.95
CA ASN A 70 -4.34 15.96 16.07
C ASN A 70 -4.76 14.55 15.64
N ILE A 71 -6.05 14.25 15.45
CA ILE A 71 -6.53 12.92 15.09
C ILE A 71 -7.12 12.95 13.69
N GLY A 72 -6.65 12.05 12.83
CA GLY A 72 -7.18 11.87 11.48
C GLY A 72 -7.46 10.43 11.14
N VAL A 73 -8.26 10.23 10.10
CA VAL A 73 -8.45 8.94 9.44
C VAL A 73 -7.90 9.06 8.04
N GLU A 74 -7.05 8.12 7.62
CA GLU A 74 -6.45 8.08 6.29
C GLU A 74 -6.82 6.80 5.55
N LEU A 75 -7.15 6.94 4.28
CA LEU A 75 -7.27 5.84 3.34
C LEU A 75 -6.11 5.92 2.33
N LEU A 76 -5.28 4.88 2.31
CA LEU A 76 -4.27 4.66 1.28
C LEU A 76 -4.89 3.92 0.10
N ALA A 77 -4.69 4.49 -1.09
CA ALA A 77 -4.95 3.86 -2.38
C ALA A 77 -3.68 3.93 -3.24
N ALA A 78 -3.51 2.98 -4.15
CA ALA A 78 -2.39 3.00 -5.08
C ALA A 78 -2.83 2.44 -6.43
N THR A 79 -2.09 2.78 -7.48
CA THR A 79 -2.18 1.99 -8.73
C THR A 79 -1.67 0.57 -8.46
N PRO A 80 -2.21 -0.47 -9.15
CA PRO A 80 -1.81 -1.85 -8.92
C PRO A 80 -0.30 -2.04 -8.94
N PHE A 81 0.23 -2.64 -7.87
CA PHE A 81 1.63 -3.05 -7.83
C PHE A 81 1.78 -4.35 -8.60
N ARG A 82 2.93 -4.52 -9.24
CA ARG A 82 3.29 -5.75 -9.94
C ARG A 82 4.55 -6.33 -9.33
N HIS A 83 4.49 -7.59 -8.94
CA HIS A 83 5.61 -8.33 -8.37
C HIS A 83 5.95 -9.54 -9.23
N LYS A 84 7.25 -9.74 -9.45
CA LYS A 84 7.82 -10.96 -10.00
C LYS A 84 8.17 -11.89 -8.85
N ILE A 85 7.59 -13.07 -8.85
CA ILE A 85 7.83 -14.11 -7.86
C ILE A 85 8.83 -15.11 -8.43
N GLY A 86 9.86 -15.43 -7.65
CA GLY A 86 10.90 -16.36 -8.04
C GLY A 86 11.38 -17.24 -6.89
N LEU A 87 12.14 -18.27 -7.27
CA LEU A 87 12.95 -19.10 -6.38
C LEU A 87 14.41 -18.92 -6.76
N GLU A 88 15.32 -19.14 -5.82
CA GLU A 88 16.76 -18.94 -6.06
C GLU A 88 17.30 -19.87 -7.15
N ALA A 89 16.83 -21.13 -7.18
CA ALA A 89 17.27 -22.14 -8.13
C ALA A 89 16.75 -21.93 -9.56
N THR A 90 15.59 -21.29 -9.73
CA THR A 90 14.89 -21.21 -11.03
C THR A 90 14.77 -19.79 -11.58
N GLY A 91 15.09 -18.79 -10.76
CA GLY A 91 14.79 -17.39 -11.07
C GLY A 91 13.29 -17.10 -10.99
N THR A 92 12.84 -16.06 -11.71
CA THR A 92 11.42 -15.69 -11.78
C THR A 92 10.60 -16.82 -12.41
N ILE A 93 9.50 -17.19 -11.77
CA ILE A 93 8.56 -18.22 -12.25
C ILE A 93 7.15 -17.68 -12.45
N ALA A 94 6.79 -16.58 -11.78
CA ALA A 94 5.46 -16.01 -11.86
C ALA A 94 5.45 -14.47 -11.76
N GLU A 95 4.35 -13.88 -12.18
CA GLU A 95 4.01 -12.47 -12.01
C GLU A 95 2.64 -12.38 -11.34
N VAL A 96 2.53 -11.50 -10.35
CA VAL A 96 1.29 -11.25 -9.59
C VAL A 96 1.10 -9.76 -9.45
N LYS A 97 -0.15 -9.28 -9.59
CA LYS A 97 -0.52 -7.92 -9.22
C LYS A 97 -1.23 -7.89 -7.88
N GLN A 98 -1.05 -6.80 -7.15
CA GLN A 98 -1.76 -6.57 -5.89
C GLN A 98 -2.25 -5.14 -5.74
N LEU A 99 -3.34 -5.00 -4.98
CA LEU A 99 -3.82 -3.73 -4.44
C LEU A 99 -3.94 -3.86 -2.92
N PRO A 100 -3.23 -3.00 -2.15
CA PRO A 100 -3.29 -3.02 -0.69
C PRO A 100 -4.02 -1.79 -0.11
N PRO A 101 -5.34 -1.58 -0.36
CA PRO A 101 -6.07 -0.52 0.31
C PRO A 101 -5.94 -0.64 1.84
N THR A 102 -5.55 0.46 2.48
CA THR A 102 -5.25 0.47 3.92
C THR A 102 -5.96 1.64 4.58
N LEU A 103 -6.73 1.36 5.63
CA LEU A 103 -7.43 2.36 6.43
C LEU A 103 -6.68 2.56 7.75
N MET A 104 -6.27 3.79 8.03
CA MET A 104 -5.47 4.16 9.19
C MET A 104 -6.20 5.15 10.08
N ALA A 105 -6.05 4.99 11.39
CA ALA A 105 -6.20 6.08 12.34
C ALA A 105 -4.81 6.70 12.57
N GLN A 106 -4.72 8.03 12.51
CA GLN A 106 -3.49 8.79 12.61
C GLN A 106 -3.55 9.75 13.80
N TYR A 107 -2.42 9.88 14.48
CA TYR A 107 -2.16 10.92 15.47
C TYR A 107 -1.02 11.81 14.99
N TYR A 108 -1.33 13.08 14.74
CA TYR A 108 -0.39 14.14 14.39
C TYR A 108 0.16 14.76 15.66
N PHE A 109 1.47 14.72 15.80
CA PHE A 109 2.18 15.43 16.86
C PHE A 109 2.21 16.93 16.54
N ARG A 110 2.57 17.70 17.57
CA ARG A 110 2.72 19.16 17.52
C ARG A 110 1.42 19.92 17.28
N ASP A 111 1.53 21.24 17.41
CA ASP A 111 0.40 22.14 17.27
C ASP A 111 0.03 22.38 15.82
N LYS A 112 -1.22 22.77 15.59
CA LYS A 112 -1.73 23.06 14.24
C LYS A 112 -1.05 24.25 13.56
N GLN A 113 -0.30 25.09 14.26
CA GLN A 113 0.44 26.19 13.64
C GLN A 113 1.83 25.76 13.16
N ASP A 114 2.31 24.57 13.55
CA ASP A 114 3.64 24.12 13.19
C ASP A 114 3.72 23.68 11.74
N LYS A 115 4.75 24.16 11.04
CA LYS A 115 4.98 23.82 9.62
C LYS A 115 5.35 22.35 9.42
N LEU A 116 6.04 21.74 10.39
CA LEU A 116 6.45 20.34 10.34
C LEU A 116 5.63 19.55 11.35
N ARG A 117 4.79 18.64 10.87
CA ARG A 117 3.91 17.80 11.69
C ARG A 117 4.21 16.33 11.46
N PRO A 118 5.03 15.72 12.34
CA PRO A 118 5.18 14.27 12.40
C PRO A 118 3.86 13.61 12.79
N TYR A 119 3.62 12.38 12.36
CA TYR A 119 2.46 11.59 12.75
C TYR A 119 2.81 10.10 12.86
N LEU A 120 2.03 9.40 13.67
CA LEU A 120 2.01 7.94 13.75
C LEU A 120 0.60 7.45 13.43
N GLY A 121 0.49 6.28 12.85
CA GLY A 121 -0.78 5.67 12.51
C GLY A 121 -0.80 4.17 12.75
N ILE A 122 -1.99 3.66 13.04
CA ILE A 122 -2.29 2.23 13.12
C ILE A 122 -3.60 1.98 12.39
N GLY A 123 -3.71 0.83 11.74
CA GLY A 123 -4.88 0.55 10.93
C GLY A 123 -4.98 -0.88 10.45
N LEU A 124 -5.89 -1.05 9.50
CA LEU A 124 -6.23 -2.32 8.88
C LEU A 124 -5.93 -2.23 7.39
N ASN A 125 -5.26 -3.26 6.89
CA ASN A 125 -4.98 -3.47 5.49
C ASN A 125 -5.86 -4.61 4.97
N TYR A 126 -6.38 -4.42 3.76
CA TYR A 126 -6.91 -5.49 2.94
C TYR A 126 -6.09 -5.52 1.66
N THR A 127 -5.46 -6.65 1.37
CA THR A 127 -4.68 -6.84 0.15
C THR A 127 -5.35 -7.87 -0.73
N THR A 128 -5.68 -7.47 -1.95
CA THR A 128 -6.21 -8.37 -2.98
C THR A 128 -5.19 -8.60 -4.07
N PHE A 129 -5.12 -9.84 -4.54
CA PHE A 129 -4.20 -10.29 -5.59
C PHE A 129 -4.99 -10.66 -6.84
N PHE A 130 -4.41 -10.36 -8.01
CA PHE A 130 -5.04 -10.65 -9.30
C PHE A 130 -3.99 -10.69 -10.42
N ASP A 131 -4.44 -11.07 -11.62
CA ASP A 131 -3.58 -11.22 -12.81
C ASP A 131 -2.40 -12.18 -12.57
N GLU A 132 -2.59 -13.22 -11.76
CA GLU A 132 -1.56 -14.20 -11.41
C GLU A 132 -1.23 -15.11 -12.59
N LYS A 133 0.05 -15.10 -13.01
CA LYS A 133 0.48 -15.84 -14.20
C LYS A 133 1.85 -16.48 -14.00
N PHE A 134 1.97 -17.76 -14.32
CA PHE A 134 3.26 -18.40 -14.52
C PHE A 134 3.88 -17.94 -15.84
N ASN A 135 5.18 -17.67 -15.83
CA ASN A 135 5.96 -17.42 -17.04
C ASN A 135 6.39 -18.75 -17.70
N ASN A 136 7.14 -18.67 -18.80
CA ASN A 136 7.61 -19.86 -19.53
C ASN A 136 8.45 -20.81 -18.65
N THR A 137 9.23 -20.28 -17.70
CA THR A 137 10.01 -21.09 -16.75
C THR A 137 9.09 -21.87 -15.81
N GLY A 138 8.09 -21.20 -15.22
CA GLY A 138 7.11 -21.84 -14.35
C GLY A 138 6.30 -22.90 -15.08
N GLN A 139 5.81 -22.59 -16.28
CA GLN A 139 5.06 -23.53 -17.11
C GLN A 139 5.93 -24.73 -17.54
N GLY A 140 7.20 -24.49 -17.89
CA GLY A 140 8.17 -25.55 -18.22
C GLY A 140 8.49 -26.48 -17.04
N ALA A 141 8.31 -26.01 -15.81
CA ALA A 141 8.42 -26.83 -14.59
C ALA A 141 7.11 -27.56 -14.23
N GLY A 142 6.10 -27.50 -15.10
CA GLY A 142 4.79 -28.14 -14.89
C GLY A 142 3.87 -27.39 -13.93
N LEU A 143 4.15 -26.10 -13.66
CA LEU A 143 3.34 -25.27 -12.78
C LEU A 143 2.14 -24.66 -13.52
N THR A 144 0.95 -24.82 -12.96
CA THR A 144 -0.34 -24.37 -13.51
C THR A 144 -1.28 -23.90 -12.40
N ASP A 145 -2.39 -23.24 -12.78
CA ASP A 145 -3.45 -22.79 -11.85
C ASP A 145 -2.96 -21.97 -10.65
N LEU A 146 -2.17 -20.92 -10.90
CA LEU A 146 -1.71 -20.01 -9.84
C LEU A 146 -2.87 -19.17 -9.30
N SER A 147 -3.02 -19.15 -7.99
CA SER A 147 -3.95 -18.26 -7.29
C SER A 147 -3.35 -17.84 -5.95
N VAL A 148 -3.46 -16.55 -5.63
CA VAL A 148 -3.02 -16.01 -4.35
C VAL A 148 -4.25 -15.52 -3.60
N LYS A 149 -4.44 -15.98 -2.36
CA LYS A 149 -5.59 -15.54 -1.58
C LYS A 149 -5.45 -14.09 -1.12
N ASP A 150 -6.59 -13.41 -1.02
CA ASP A 150 -6.65 -12.12 -0.35
C ASP A 150 -6.19 -12.23 1.11
N SER A 151 -5.61 -11.14 1.61
CA SER A 151 -5.06 -11.03 2.97
C SER A 151 -5.71 -9.87 3.71
N TRP A 152 -5.97 -10.07 4.99
CA TRP A 152 -6.29 -9.02 5.95
C TRP A 152 -5.17 -8.95 6.98
N GLY A 153 -4.78 -7.74 7.36
CA GLY A 153 -3.73 -7.58 8.35
C GLY A 153 -3.74 -6.22 9.00
N ILE A 154 -2.89 -6.09 10.03
CA ILE A 154 -2.65 -4.81 10.68
C ILE A 154 -1.61 -4.00 9.90
N ALA A 155 -1.73 -2.69 9.97
CA ALA A 155 -0.75 -1.77 9.40
C ALA A 155 -0.29 -0.76 10.46
N GLY A 156 1.00 -0.48 10.47
CA GLY A 156 1.61 0.61 11.21
C GLY A 156 2.20 1.63 10.24
N GLN A 157 2.10 2.91 10.60
CA GLN A 157 2.63 4.01 9.79
C GLN A 157 3.34 5.02 10.66
N ALA A 158 4.43 5.57 10.14
CA ALA A 158 5.08 6.75 10.66
C ALA A 158 5.36 7.70 9.50
N GLY A 159 5.11 8.99 9.69
CA GLY A 159 5.39 9.96 8.65
C GLY A 159 5.49 11.37 9.16
N MET A 160 5.67 12.29 8.23
CA MET A 160 5.70 13.72 8.50
C MET A 160 5.18 14.50 7.31
N ASP A 161 4.46 15.58 7.61
CA ASP A 161 4.07 16.60 6.65
C ASP A 161 4.84 17.88 6.92
N TYR A 162 5.32 18.51 5.84
CA TYR A 162 5.96 19.83 5.86
C TYR A 162 5.16 20.81 5.01
N MET A 163 4.51 21.78 5.64
CA MET A 163 3.75 22.83 4.96
C MET A 163 4.69 23.79 4.23
N VAL A 164 4.64 23.76 2.90
CA VAL A 164 5.39 24.67 2.02
C VAL A 164 4.62 25.98 1.84
N SER A 165 3.30 25.92 1.89
CA SER A 165 2.39 27.08 1.82
C SER A 165 1.15 26.79 2.68
N GLU A 166 0.11 27.62 2.60
CA GLU A 166 -1.10 27.45 3.42
C GLU A 166 -1.88 26.17 3.09
N ASN A 167 -1.88 25.72 1.84
CA ASN A 167 -2.59 24.50 1.41
C ASN A 167 -1.66 23.38 0.92
N TRP A 168 -0.43 23.72 0.53
CA TRP A 168 0.52 22.77 -0.06
C TRP A 168 1.49 22.24 0.99
N MET A 169 1.69 20.92 0.98
CA MET A 169 2.63 20.23 1.85
C MET A 169 3.49 19.23 1.08
N LEU A 170 4.65 18.91 1.65
CA LEU A 170 5.42 17.74 1.27
C LEU A 170 5.19 16.64 2.32
N ASN A 171 5.08 15.40 1.87
CA ASN A 171 4.84 14.25 2.72
C ASN A 171 5.92 13.20 2.55
N MET A 172 6.32 12.63 3.67
CA MET A 172 7.16 11.46 3.75
C MET A 172 6.54 10.48 4.73
N SER A 173 6.37 9.23 4.32
CA SER A 173 5.90 8.17 5.23
C SER A 173 6.55 6.83 4.97
N VAL A 174 6.63 6.06 6.05
CA VAL A 174 7.01 4.66 6.07
C VAL A 174 5.86 3.87 6.68
N TRP A 175 5.58 2.73 6.08
CA TRP A 175 4.52 1.83 6.49
C TRP A 175 5.09 0.44 6.67
N TRP A 176 4.59 -0.24 7.68
CA TRP A 176 4.73 -1.68 7.83
C TRP A 176 3.34 -2.29 7.75
N ILE A 177 3.16 -3.27 6.89
CA ILE A 177 1.87 -3.92 6.67
C ILE A 177 2.07 -5.40 6.89
N ASN A 178 1.28 -6.01 7.76
CA ASN A 178 1.25 -7.45 7.90
C ASN A 178 0.40 -8.04 6.76
N ILE A 179 1.02 -8.90 5.94
CA ILE A 179 0.35 -9.54 4.81
C ILE A 179 0.73 -11.01 4.83
N GLU A 180 -0.26 -11.85 5.13
CA GLU A 180 -0.14 -13.31 5.15
C GLU A 180 -1.13 -13.89 4.14
N THR A 181 -0.63 -14.71 3.21
CA THR A 181 -1.44 -15.26 2.11
C THR A 181 -1.09 -16.72 1.86
N ASP A 182 -2.07 -17.47 1.36
CA ASP A 182 -1.84 -18.81 0.82
C ASP A 182 -1.67 -18.72 -0.69
N VAL A 183 -0.49 -19.15 -1.17
CA VAL A 183 -0.20 -19.30 -2.59
C VAL A 183 -0.57 -20.71 -3.01
N LYS A 184 -1.56 -20.83 -3.89
CA LYS A 184 -2.03 -22.11 -4.43
C LYS A 184 -1.59 -22.28 -5.87
N PHE A 185 -1.12 -23.47 -6.19
CA PHE A 185 -0.76 -23.84 -7.56
C PHE A 185 -0.81 -25.35 -7.73
N LYS A 186 -0.80 -25.81 -8.99
CA LYS A 186 -0.64 -27.22 -9.34
C LYS A 186 0.71 -27.48 -9.94
N GLN A 187 1.37 -28.55 -9.53
CA GLN A 187 2.57 -29.07 -10.19
C GLN A 187 2.25 -30.45 -10.76
N ASN A 188 2.35 -30.60 -12.09
CA ASN A 188 2.05 -31.87 -12.78
C ASN A 188 0.68 -32.48 -12.38
N GLY A 189 -0.32 -31.62 -12.13
CA GLY A 189 -1.67 -32.01 -11.74
C GLY A 189 -1.91 -32.22 -10.24
N GLN A 190 -0.88 -32.17 -9.39
CA GLN A 190 -1.03 -32.22 -7.93
C GLN A 190 -1.16 -30.81 -7.34
N GLU A 191 -2.13 -30.61 -6.44
CA GLU A 191 -2.36 -29.33 -5.78
C GLU A 191 -1.40 -29.10 -4.61
N HIS A 192 -0.83 -27.89 -4.58
CA HIS A 192 0.01 -27.40 -3.49
C HIS A 192 -0.55 -26.08 -2.96
N SER A 193 -0.40 -25.87 -1.66
CA SER A 193 -0.79 -24.64 -0.97
C SER A 193 0.34 -24.28 -0.01
N ILE A 194 0.98 -23.14 -0.24
CA ILE A 194 2.13 -22.68 0.53
C ILE A 194 1.76 -21.39 1.25
N ASN A 195 1.88 -21.41 2.59
CA ASN A 195 1.69 -20.19 3.38
C ASN A 195 2.90 -19.26 3.17
N THR A 196 2.62 -18.00 2.84
CA THR A 196 3.63 -17.01 2.48
C THR A 196 3.38 -15.72 3.23
N ARG A 197 4.40 -15.22 3.92
CA ARG A 197 4.39 -13.92 4.60
C ARG A 197 5.18 -12.91 3.77
N LEU A 198 4.54 -11.80 3.42
CA LEU A 198 5.17 -10.75 2.62
C LEU A 198 5.70 -9.61 3.50
N ASP A 199 4.97 -9.29 4.57
CA ASP A 199 5.24 -8.23 5.55
C ASP A 199 6.02 -7.02 5.01
N PRO A 200 5.52 -6.33 3.96
CA PRO A 200 6.29 -5.32 3.27
C PRO A 200 6.50 -4.05 4.10
N TRP A 201 7.64 -3.41 3.84
CA TRP A 201 7.83 -1.99 4.14
C TRP A 201 7.44 -1.15 2.92
N VAL A 202 6.57 -0.16 3.11
CA VAL A 202 6.19 0.78 2.05
C VAL A 202 6.74 2.15 2.37
N PHE A 203 7.42 2.75 1.40
CA PHE A 203 7.98 4.10 1.51
C PHE A 203 7.24 5.02 0.55
N MET A 204 6.61 6.07 1.08
CA MET A 204 5.91 7.05 0.27
C MET A 204 6.53 8.45 0.40
N PHE A 205 6.77 9.07 -0.75
CA PHE A 205 7.24 10.45 -0.86
C PHE A 205 6.33 11.19 -1.83
N GLY A 206 5.78 12.32 -1.42
CA GLY A 206 4.80 13.01 -2.25
C GLY A 206 4.55 14.46 -1.86
N ALA A 207 3.63 15.07 -2.61
CA ALA A 207 3.06 16.36 -2.27
C ALA A 207 1.60 16.16 -1.85
N GLY A 208 1.16 16.98 -0.91
CA GLY A 208 -0.21 17.03 -0.44
C GLY A 208 -0.85 18.38 -0.67
N TYR A 209 -2.16 18.36 -0.87
CA TYR A 209 -3.01 19.52 -0.86
C TYR A 209 -4.07 19.37 0.22
N ARG A 210 -4.34 20.45 0.93
CA ARG A 210 -5.32 20.51 2.00
C ARG A 210 -6.45 21.46 1.65
N PHE A 211 -7.67 20.96 1.80
CA PHE A 211 -8.93 21.66 1.59
C PHE A 211 -9.57 22.02 2.92
#